data_AF-A0A1F1UXI6-F1
#
_entry.id   AF-A0A1F1UXI6-F1
#
_cell.length_a   1.000
_cell.length_b   1.000
_cell.length_c   1.000
_cell.angle_alpha   90.00
_cell.angle_beta   90.00
_cell.angle_gamma   90.00
#
_symmetry.space_group_name_H-M   'P 1'
#
loop_
_entity.id
_entity.type
_entity.pdbx_description
1 polymer ?
#
loop_
_entity_poly.entity_id
_entity_poly.type
_entity_poly.pdbx_seq_one_letter_code
_entity_poly.pdbx_strand_id
1 'polypeptide(L)'
;MVTLEEAQAVVQEIPFEDLAKLRTWITITEMPRRETQVKVEQAQAELITELQESGLIEKPAAVTVEEAIAHPDKVPAWENPLGDRSKSYLQGHVITHLDRFYESRFLGLNSLEPGTHGVDEGIWRDITDVVTPKSAPDENTAGAVIPFAPGLPVQEGDIVEDEGRQYRVLSSHTTSADWPPNESAALFQPLP
;
A
#
# COMPACT_ATOMS: atom_id res chain seq x y z
N MET A 1 -1.49 0.24 -18.99
CA MET A 1 -2.90 0.61 -19.30
C MET A 1 -2.90 1.86 -20.13
N VAL A 2 -3.92 2.06 -20.97
CA VAL A 2 -4.17 3.36 -21.62
C VAL A 2 -4.85 4.28 -20.60
N THR A 3 -4.37 5.51 -20.46
CA THR A 3 -5.00 6.48 -19.55
C THR A 3 -6.32 6.99 -20.12
N LEU A 4 -7.18 7.55 -19.27
CA LEU A 4 -8.42 8.18 -19.74
C LEU A 4 -8.11 9.34 -20.70
N GLU A 5 -7.07 10.11 -20.42
CA GLU A 5 -6.62 11.24 -21.24
C GLU A 5 -6.13 10.78 -22.61
N GLU A 6 -5.33 9.71 -22.66
CA GLU A 6 -4.91 9.09 -23.92
C GLU A 6 -6.11 8.56 -24.72
N ALA A 7 -7.07 7.91 -24.05
CA ALA A 7 -8.28 7.44 -24.70
C ALA A 7 -9.14 8.61 -25.23
N GLN A 8 -9.27 9.69 -24.47
CA GLN A 8 -9.98 10.91 -24.90
C GLN A 8 -9.31 11.56 -26.10
N ALA A 9 -7.98 11.67 -26.11
CA ALA A 9 -7.23 12.21 -27.24
C ALA A 9 -7.46 11.38 -28.51
N VAL A 10 -7.44 10.04 -28.40
CA VAL A 10 -7.78 9.17 -29.54
C VAL A 10 -9.20 9.40 -30.02
N VAL A 11 -10.17 9.55 -29.11
CA VAL A 11 -11.58 9.79 -29.46
C VAL A 11 -11.79 11.15 -30.15
N GLN A 12 -11.02 12.18 -29.79
CA GLN A 12 -11.09 13.51 -30.41
C GLN A 12 -10.67 13.52 -31.88
N GLU A 13 -9.79 12.61 -32.29
CA GLU A 13 -9.34 12.47 -33.68
C GLU A 13 -10.34 11.69 -34.56
N ILE A 14 -11.38 11.09 -33.98
CA ILE A 14 -12.35 10.29 -34.72
C ILE A 14 -13.36 11.21 -35.42
N PRO A 15 -13.61 11.03 -36.74
CA PRO A 15 -14.66 11.74 -37.44
C PRO A 15 -16.04 11.56 -36.77
N PHE A 16 -16.87 12.61 -36.76
CA PHE A 16 -18.16 12.60 -36.05
C PHE A 16 -19.09 11.42 -36.43
N GLU A 17 -19.06 10.99 -37.70
CA GLU A 17 -19.84 9.84 -38.18
C GLU A 17 -19.39 8.51 -37.56
N ASP A 18 -18.09 8.34 -37.33
CA ASP A 18 -17.53 7.15 -36.71
C ASP A 18 -17.59 7.22 -35.18
N LEU A 19 -17.61 8.44 -34.60
CA LEU A 19 -17.89 8.64 -33.18
C LEU A 19 -19.27 8.08 -32.79
N ALA A 20 -20.29 8.25 -33.64
CA ALA A 20 -21.62 7.70 -33.41
C ALA A 20 -21.63 6.16 -33.42
N LYS A 21 -20.83 5.53 -34.30
CA LYS A 21 -20.67 4.07 -34.36
C LYS A 21 -19.90 3.57 -33.13
N LEU A 22 -18.81 4.23 -32.76
CA LEU A 22 -18.01 3.90 -31.57
C LEU A 22 -18.87 3.98 -30.31
N ARG A 23 -19.66 5.05 -30.13
CA ARG A 23 -20.58 5.18 -28.99
C ARG A 23 -21.56 4.01 -28.93
N THR A 24 -22.18 3.66 -30.07
CA THR A 24 -23.11 2.53 -30.15
C THR A 24 -22.43 1.22 -29.76
N TRP A 25 -21.22 0.96 -30.25
CA TRP A 25 -20.45 -0.24 -29.89
C TRP A 25 -20.08 -0.26 -28.40
N ILE A 26 -19.63 0.86 -27.85
CA ILE A 26 -19.30 0.98 -26.41
C ILE A 26 -20.52 0.58 -25.58
N THR A 27 -21.69 1.16 -25.88
CA THR A 27 -22.90 0.93 -25.10
C THR A 27 -23.49 -0.47 -25.27
N ILE A 28 -23.53 -0.99 -26.49
CA ILE A 28 -24.26 -2.25 -26.78
C ILE A 28 -23.37 -3.47 -26.67
N THR A 29 -22.06 -3.32 -26.87
CA THR A 29 -21.11 -4.45 -26.91
C THR A 29 -20.13 -4.42 -25.75
N GLU A 30 -19.36 -3.34 -25.62
CA GLU A 30 -18.23 -3.34 -24.68
C GLU A 30 -18.68 -3.23 -23.22
N MET A 31 -19.66 -2.39 -22.91
CA MET A 31 -20.21 -2.27 -21.56
C MET A 31 -20.80 -3.61 -21.07
N PRO A 32 -21.75 -4.26 -21.79
CA PRO A 32 -22.27 -5.56 -21.39
C PRO A 32 -21.20 -6.65 -21.28
N ARG A 33 -20.19 -6.64 -22.16
CA ARG A 33 -19.06 -7.58 -22.09
C ARG A 33 -18.30 -7.42 -20.78
N ARG A 34 -17.97 -6.19 -20.37
CA ARG A 34 -17.29 -5.91 -19.09
C ARG A 34 -18.14 -6.31 -17.89
N GLU A 35 -19.42 -5.97 -17.88
CA GLU A 35 -20.33 -6.38 -16.80
C GLU A 35 -20.46 -7.90 -16.68
N THR A 36 -20.59 -8.59 -17.82
CA THR A 36 -20.65 -10.05 -17.86
C THR A 36 -19.33 -10.66 -17.38
N GLN A 37 -18.20 -10.10 -17.79
CA GLN A 37 -16.89 -10.56 -17.34
C GLN A 37 -16.75 -10.46 -15.81
N VAL A 38 -17.12 -9.33 -15.22
CA VAL A 38 -17.10 -9.15 -13.75
C VAL A 38 -17.96 -10.22 -13.07
N LYS A 39 -19.17 -10.49 -13.58
CA LYS A 39 -20.05 -11.54 -13.03
C LYS A 39 -19.45 -12.94 -13.15
N VAL A 40 -18.78 -13.24 -14.27
CA VAL A 40 -18.10 -14.53 -14.47
C VAL A 40 -16.94 -14.69 -13.50
N GLU A 41 -16.11 -13.65 -13.33
CA GLU A 41 -14.98 -13.66 -12.41
C GLU A 41 -15.44 -13.84 -10.96
N GLN A 42 -16.50 -13.14 -10.55
CA GLN A 42 -17.10 -13.30 -9.23
C GLN A 42 -17.69 -14.70 -9.03
N ALA A 43 -18.45 -15.23 -9.99
CA ALA A 43 -19.01 -16.58 -9.89
C ALA A 43 -17.92 -17.66 -9.80
N GLN A 44 -16.78 -17.45 -10.46
CA GLN A 44 -15.62 -18.34 -10.33
C GLN A 44 -14.98 -18.25 -8.95
N ALA A 45 -14.84 -17.03 -8.40
CA ALA A 45 -14.34 -16.84 -7.05
C ALA A 45 -15.27 -17.50 -6.01
N GLU A 46 -16.59 -17.30 -6.12
CA GLU A 46 -17.59 -17.92 -5.24
C GLU A 46 -17.51 -19.46 -5.28
N LEU A 47 -17.43 -20.06 -6.47
CA LEU A 47 -17.27 -21.51 -6.62
C LEU A 47 -15.98 -22.02 -5.97
N ILE A 48 -14.86 -21.31 -6.15
CA ILE A 48 -13.59 -21.70 -5.53
C ILE A 48 -13.66 -21.57 -4.01
N THR A 49 -14.29 -20.51 -3.49
CA THR A 49 -14.54 -20.34 -2.05
C THR A 49 -15.32 -21.53 -1.48
N GLU A 50 -16.43 -21.92 -2.09
CA GLU A 50 -17.24 -23.07 -1.65
C GLU A 50 -16.44 -24.38 -1.65
N LEU A 51 -15.63 -24.61 -2.69
CA LEU A 51 -14.77 -25.80 -2.79
C LEU A 51 -13.66 -25.79 -1.72
N GLN A 52 -13.09 -24.63 -1.41
CA GLN A 52 -12.09 -24.46 -0.37
C GLN A 52 -12.68 -24.65 1.03
N GLU A 53 -13.87 -24.12 1.29
CA GLU A 53 -14.58 -24.26 2.58
C GLU A 53 -15.05 -25.68 2.84
N SER A 54 -15.47 -26.40 1.79
CA SER A 54 -15.79 -27.83 1.89
C SER A 54 -14.55 -28.73 2.04
N GLY A 55 -13.34 -28.18 1.93
CA GLY A 55 -12.08 -28.92 2.03
C GLY A 55 -11.78 -29.82 0.83
N LEU A 56 -12.47 -29.62 -0.30
CA LEU A 56 -12.25 -30.39 -1.53
C LEU A 56 -10.99 -29.92 -2.28
N ILE A 57 -10.60 -28.66 -2.09
CA ILE A 57 -9.37 -28.08 -2.64
C ILE A 57 -8.60 -27.34 -1.54
N GLU A 58 -7.28 -27.31 -1.66
CA GLU A 58 -6.40 -26.61 -0.73
C GLU A 58 -6.54 -25.08 -0.89
N LYS A 59 -6.57 -24.38 0.25
CA LYS A 59 -6.56 -22.91 0.28
C LYS A 59 -5.14 -22.39 0.02
N PRO A 60 -4.98 -21.23 -0.63
CA PRO A 60 -3.70 -20.55 -0.65
C PRO A 60 -3.30 -20.14 0.78
N ALA A 61 -2.00 -20.06 1.04
CA ALA A 61 -1.51 -19.49 2.28
C ALA A 61 -1.82 -17.99 2.30
N ALA A 62 -2.86 -17.61 3.04
CA ALA A 62 -3.27 -16.23 3.27
C ALA A 62 -3.99 -16.12 4.63
N VAL A 63 -4.08 -14.91 5.16
CA VAL A 63 -4.85 -14.58 6.38
C VAL A 63 -5.81 -13.43 6.09
N THR A 64 -6.69 -13.08 7.04
CA THR A 64 -7.52 -11.87 6.93
C THR A 64 -6.76 -10.62 7.39
N VAL A 65 -7.34 -9.44 7.13
CA VAL A 65 -6.79 -8.16 7.63
C VAL A 65 -6.75 -8.14 9.16
N GLU A 66 -7.80 -8.64 9.82
CA GLU A 66 -7.86 -8.70 11.28
C GLU A 66 -6.79 -9.62 11.86
N GLU A 67 -6.58 -10.78 11.22
CA GLU A 67 -5.53 -11.72 11.60
C GLU A 67 -4.13 -11.15 11.36
N ALA A 68 -3.93 -10.43 10.25
CA ALA A 68 -2.69 -9.74 9.96
C ALA A 68 -2.37 -8.66 10.99
N ILE A 69 -3.36 -7.88 11.43
CA ILE A 69 -3.18 -6.87 12.50
C ILE A 69 -2.88 -7.55 13.84
N ALA A 70 -3.58 -8.64 14.16
CA ALA A 70 -3.39 -9.35 15.43
C ALA A 70 -2.05 -10.11 15.51
N HIS A 71 -1.60 -10.67 14.37
CA HIS A 71 -0.41 -11.50 14.26
C HIS A 71 0.38 -11.18 12.98
N PRO A 72 1.04 -10.01 12.89
CA PRO A 72 1.80 -9.61 11.70
C PRO A 72 2.90 -10.61 11.30
N ASP A 73 3.48 -11.30 12.29
CA ASP A 73 4.53 -12.31 12.13
C ASP A 73 4.05 -13.62 11.49
N LYS A 74 2.72 -13.84 11.44
CA LYS A 74 2.11 -15.06 10.88
C LYS A 74 1.54 -14.86 9.48
N VAL A 75 1.64 -13.65 8.93
CA VAL A 75 1.16 -13.39 7.58
C VAL A 75 2.07 -14.11 6.58
N PRO A 76 1.55 -15.05 5.78
CA PRO A 76 2.36 -15.82 4.86
C PRO A 76 2.90 -14.96 3.72
N ALA A 77 4.07 -15.34 3.21
CA ALA A 77 4.64 -14.73 2.01
C ALA A 77 3.81 -15.06 0.78
N TRP A 78 3.76 -14.14 -0.18
CA TRP A 78 3.14 -14.37 -1.47
C TRP A 78 3.81 -15.55 -2.18
N GLU A 79 2.99 -16.46 -2.70
CA GLU A 79 3.41 -17.58 -3.52
C GLU A 79 2.77 -17.48 -4.90
N ASN A 80 3.57 -17.68 -5.95
CA ASN A 80 3.06 -17.63 -7.32
C ASN A 80 2.12 -18.82 -7.58
N PRO A 81 0.83 -18.59 -7.93
CA PRO A 81 -0.10 -19.70 -8.19
C PRO A 81 0.18 -20.50 -9.46
N LEU A 82 1.11 -20.07 -10.33
CA LEU A 82 1.46 -20.72 -11.61
C LEU A 82 0.25 -21.01 -12.53
N GLY A 83 -0.80 -20.20 -12.42
CA GLY A 83 -2.05 -20.38 -13.16
C GLY A 83 -3.04 -21.39 -12.54
N ASP A 84 -2.72 -21.96 -11.38
CA ASP A 84 -3.65 -22.78 -10.61
C ASP A 84 -4.72 -21.89 -9.96
N ARG A 85 -5.96 -22.11 -10.39
CA ARG A 85 -7.13 -21.36 -9.90
C ARG A 85 -7.42 -21.65 -8.43
N SER A 86 -7.13 -22.84 -7.92
CA SER A 86 -7.38 -23.15 -6.50
C SER A 86 -6.39 -22.46 -5.56
N LYS A 87 -5.20 -22.10 -6.07
CA LYS A 87 -4.16 -21.39 -5.31
C LYS A 87 -4.17 -19.89 -5.55
N SER A 88 -5.14 -19.38 -6.30
CA SER A 88 -5.29 -17.95 -6.51
C SER A 88 -5.88 -17.28 -5.26
N TYR A 89 -5.47 -16.05 -5.00
CA TYR A 89 -5.92 -15.29 -3.84
C TYR A 89 -7.31 -14.70 -4.08
N LEU A 90 -8.19 -14.82 -3.10
CA LEU A 90 -9.53 -14.26 -3.12
C LEU A 90 -9.53 -12.84 -2.55
N GLN A 91 -10.63 -12.11 -2.70
CA GLN A 91 -10.79 -10.80 -2.10
C GLN A 91 -10.66 -10.89 -0.56
N GLY A 92 -9.94 -9.93 0.03
CA GLY A 92 -9.70 -9.86 1.48
C GLY A 92 -8.55 -10.72 1.99
N HIS A 93 -7.96 -11.58 1.15
CA HIS A 93 -6.74 -12.30 1.50
C HIS A 93 -5.57 -11.33 1.70
N VAL A 94 -4.83 -11.55 2.76
CA VAL A 94 -3.63 -10.79 3.11
C VAL A 94 -2.40 -11.69 3.05
N ILE A 95 -1.35 -11.16 2.43
CA ILE A 95 -0.02 -11.77 2.30
C ILE A 95 1.08 -10.75 2.57
N THR A 96 2.32 -11.23 2.68
CA THR A 96 3.52 -10.40 2.66
C THR A 96 4.27 -10.51 1.34
N HIS A 97 4.82 -9.40 0.86
CA HIS A 97 5.72 -9.39 -0.28
C HIS A 97 6.74 -8.25 -0.12
N LEU A 98 8.04 -8.54 -0.25
CA LEU A 98 9.12 -7.56 -0.11
C LEU A 98 9.00 -6.66 1.14
N ASP A 99 8.82 -7.28 2.31
CA ASP A 99 8.67 -6.63 3.63
C ASP A 99 7.44 -5.71 3.77
N ARG A 100 6.43 -5.89 2.92
CA ARG A 100 5.17 -5.13 2.93
C ARG A 100 3.97 -6.07 3.03
N PHE A 101 2.86 -5.55 3.52
CA PHE A 101 1.60 -6.29 3.66
C PHE A 101 0.60 -5.84 2.59
N TYR A 102 -0.02 -6.79 1.89
CA TYR A 102 -0.98 -6.50 0.83
C TYR A 102 -2.30 -7.22 1.04
N GLU A 103 -3.40 -6.49 0.87
CA GLU A 103 -4.78 -6.99 0.82
C GLU A 103 -5.21 -7.17 -0.63
N SER A 104 -5.67 -8.37 -1.01
CA SER A 104 -6.27 -8.60 -2.32
C SER A 104 -7.62 -7.89 -2.41
N ARG A 105 -7.77 -6.96 -3.35
CA ARG A 105 -9.03 -6.22 -3.59
C ARG A 105 -9.81 -6.73 -4.80
N PHE A 106 -9.18 -7.59 -5.61
CA PHE A 106 -9.75 -8.12 -6.84
C PHE A 106 -10.96 -9.02 -6.54
N LEU A 107 -12.05 -8.81 -7.27
CA LEU A 107 -13.31 -9.57 -7.09
C LEU A 107 -13.23 -11.00 -7.65
N GLY A 108 -12.29 -11.25 -8.55
CA GLY A 108 -12.03 -12.57 -9.11
C GLY A 108 -10.88 -13.29 -8.41
N LEU A 109 -10.31 -14.26 -9.13
CA LEU A 109 -9.14 -15.01 -8.70
C LEU A 109 -7.86 -14.21 -8.98
N ASN A 110 -7.23 -13.71 -7.93
CA ASN A 110 -6.01 -12.92 -8.03
C ASN A 110 -4.77 -13.81 -8.05
N SER A 111 -4.04 -13.80 -9.16
CA SER A 111 -2.77 -14.53 -9.33
C SER A 111 -1.58 -13.61 -9.60
N LEU A 112 -1.77 -12.29 -9.51
CA LEU A 112 -0.76 -11.31 -9.86
C LEU A 112 0.20 -11.10 -8.70
N GLU A 113 1.44 -10.75 -9.01
CA GLU A 113 2.48 -10.47 -8.01
C GLU A 113 2.34 -9.03 -7.48
N PRO A 114 2.19 -8.82 -6.16
CA PRO A 114 2.08 -7.50 -5.56
C PRO A 114 3.30 -6.62 -5.84
N GLY A 115 3.07 -5.33 -6.09
CA GLY A 115 4.16 -4.35 -6.31
C GLY A 115 4.84 -4.42 -7.68
N THR A 116 4.38 -5.27 -8.59
CA THR A 116 4.89 -5.33 -9.97
C THR A 116 4.20 -4.30 -10.89
N HIS A 117 4.83 -4.02 -12.04
CA HIS A 117 4.27 -3.07 -13.00
C HIS A 117 2.92 -3.54 -13.56
N GLY A 118 1.91 -2.68 -13.48
CA GLY A 118 0.55 -2.99 -13.94
C GLY A 118 -0.36 -3.59 -12.87
N VAL A 119 0.14 -3.76 -11.66
CA VAL A 119 -0.65 -4.09 -10.47
C VAL A 119 -0.88 -2.81 -9.67
N ASP A 120 -2.14 -2.47 -9.44
CA ASP A 120 -2.55 -1.27 -8.70
C ASP A 120 -3.32 -1.63 -7.41
N GLU A 121 -3.69 -0.59 -6.66
CA GLU A 121 -4.46 -0.67 -5.40
C GLU A 121 -5.84 -1.36 -5.55
N GLY A 122 -6.35 -1.48 -6.78
CA GLY A 122 -7.57 -2.23 -7.08
C GLY A 122 -7.37 -3.75 -7.14
N ILE A 123 -6.12 -4.20 -7.26
CA ILE A 123 -5.74 -5.62 -7.27
C ILE A 123 -5.10 -5.98 -5.93
N TRP A 124 -4.02 -5.28 -5.57
CA TRP A 124 -3.30 -5.45 -4.30
C TRP A 124 -3.21 -4.10 -3.62
N ARG A 125 -3.94 -3.93 -2.52
CA ARG A 125 -3.88 -2.73 -1.69
C ARG A 125 -2.76 -2.86 -0.68
N ASP A 126 -1.92 -1.85 -0.59
CA ASP A 126 -0.90 -1.80 0.46
C ASP A 126 -1.54 -1.46 1.81
N ILE A 127 -1.39 -2.36 2.78
CA ILE A 127 -1.93 -2.19 4.13
C ILE A 127 -0.82 -2.22 5.19
N THR A 128 0.43 -1.99 4.78
CA THR A 128 1.59 -2.01 5.68
C THR A 128 1.39 -1.06 6.86
N ASP A 129 0.93 0.17 6.60
CA ASP A 129 0.69 1.16 7.65
C ASP A 129 -0.50 0.81 8.57
N VAL A 130 -1.35 -0.14 8.17
CA VAL A 130 -2.47 -0.63 8.99
C VAL A 130 -2.02 -1.79 9.88
N VAL A 131 -1.27 -2.73 9.31
CA VAL A 131 -0.79 -3.95 10.01
C VAL A 131 0.37 -3.63 10.94
N THR A 132 1.29 -2.82 10.46
CA THR A 132 2.36 -2.22 11.23
C THR A 132 2.13 -0.72 11.19
N PRO A 133 1.25 -0.18 12.06
CA PRO A 133 1.20 1.25 12.25
C PRO A 133 2.62 1.69 12.51
N LYS A 134 3.15 2.49 11.59
CA LYS A 134 4.36 3.24 11.87
C LYS A 134 3.96 4.06 13.08
N SER A 135 4.41 3.66 14.28
CA SER A 135 4.23 4.49 15.45
C SER A 135 4.65 5.87 14.98
N ALA A 136 3.72 6.84 14.99
CA ALA A 136 4.13 8.23 15.04
C ALA A 136 5.25 8.25 16.07
N PRO A 137 6.43 8.84 15.77
CA PRO A 137 7.56 8.77 16.68
C PRO A 137 7.00 9.09 18.06
N ASP A 138 7.07 8.12 18.97
CA ASP A 138 6.37 8.20 20.24
C ASP A 138 6.68 9.59 20.79
N GLU A 139 5.66 10.41 21.09
CA GLU A 139 5.85 11.66 21.85
C GLU A 139 6.49 11.38 23.24
N ASN A 140 6.76 10.10 23.54
CA ASN A 140 7.45 9.62 24.71
C ASN A 140 8.61 8.64 24.41
N THR A 141 9.26 8.73 23.25
CA THR A 141 10.66 8.28 23.19
C THR A 141 11.46 9.35 23.93
N ALA A 142 11.67 9.13 25.23
CA ALA A 142 12.84 9.65 25.91
C ALA A 142 14.07 9.02 25.22
N GLY A 143 14.37 9.49 24.01
CA GLY A 143 15.59 9.18 23.30
C GLY A 143 16.74 9.55 24.22
N ALA A 144 17.72 8.67 24.32
CA ALA A 144 18.93 8.94 25.06
C ALA A 144 19.42 10.35 24.73
N VAL A 145 19.56 11.18 25.76
CA VAL A 145 19.93 12.59 25.61
C VAL A 145 21.25 12.66 24.87
N ILE A 146 21.23 13.23 23.65
CA ILE A 146 22.40 13.32 22.78
C ILE A 146 23.18 14.56 23.17
N PRO A 147 24.44 14.48 23.63
CA PRO A 147 25.25 15.67 23.86
C PRO A 147 25.49 16.40 22.54
N PHE A 148 25.20 17.71 22.51
CA PHE A 148 25.38 18.52 21.31
C PHE A 148 26.84 18.51 20.85
N ALA A 149 27.04 18.16 19.59
CA ALA A 149 28.30 18.33 18.88
C ALA A 149 28.02 18.70 17.41
N PRO A 150 28.85 19.52 16.75
CA PRO A 150 28.74 19.77 15.32
C PRO A 150 28.93 18.49 14.49
N GLY A 151 28.19 18.36 13.38
CA GLY A 151 28.28 17.26 12.43
C GLY A 151 27.45 16.03 12.80
N LEU A 152 26.54 16.14 13.77
CA LEU A 152 25.65 15.04 14.16
C LEU A 152 24.38 15.05 13.30
N PRO A 153 24.05 13.94 12.60
CA PRO A 153 22.75 13.80 11.96
C PRO A 153 21.68 13.58 13.04
N VAL A 154 20.75 14.53 13.17
CA VAL A 154 19.63 14.47 14.11
C VAL A 154 18.30 14.40 13.37
N GLN A 155 17.33 13.70 13.96
CA GLN A 155 15.97 13.56 13.44
C GLN A 155 14.98 14.42 14.22
N GLU A 156 13.89 14.80 13.56
CA GLU A 156 12.77 15.46 14.24
C GLU A 156 12.25 14.59 15.39
N GLY A 157 12.17 15.18 16.59
CA GLY A 157 11.80 14.50 17.83
C GLY A 157 12.97 14.13 18.75
N ASP A 158 14.22 14.12 18.27
CA ASP A 158 15.40 13.82 19.09
C ASP A 158 15.60 14.83 20.23
N ILE A 159 16.17 14.38 21.36
CA ILE A 159 16.53 15.24 22.49
C ILE A 159 18.05 15.46 22.52
N VAL A 160 18.45 16.72 22.39
CA VAL A 160 19.83 17.17 22.42
C VAL A 160 20.08 17.94 23.71
N GLU A 161 21.20 17.69 24.39
CA GLU A 161 21.66 18.47 25.53
C GLU A 161 22.81 19.39 25.13
N ASP A 162 22.63 20.68 25.40
CA ASP A 162 23.64 21.71 25.23
C ASP A 162 23.73 22.54 26.51
N GLU A 163 24.94 22.68 27.06
CA GLU A 163 25.22 23.40 28.31
C GLU A 163 24.30 23.03 29.51
N GLY A 164 23.89 21.76 29.60
CA GLY A 164 23.02 21.25 30.66
C GLY A 164 21.52 21.59 30.48
N ARG A 165 21.13 22.07 29.29
CA ARG A 165 19.73 22.28 28.90
C ARG A 165 19.36 21.33 27.78
N GLN A 166 18.15 20.79 27.85
CA GLN A 166 17.64 19.85 26.86
C GLN A 166 16.75 20.57 25.84
N TYR A 167 16.91 20.18 24.58
CA TYR A 167 16.22 20.73 23.44
C TYR A 167 15.67 19.60 22.58
N ARG A 168 14.41 19.72 22.16
CA ARG A 168 13.79 18.84 21.17
C ARG A 168 14.08 19.35 19.77
N VAL A 169 14.54 18.47 18.89
CA VAL A 169 14.78 18.77 17.47
C VAL A 169 13.44 18.87 16.74
N LEU A 170 13.21 19.97 16.03
CA LEU A 170 11.96 20.27 15.32
C LEU A 170 11.98 19.85 13.83
N SER A 171 13.15 19.62 13.26
CA SER A 171 13.31 19.23 11.87
C SER A 171 14.58 18.43 11.69
N SER A 172 14.57 17.41 10.84
CA SER A 172 15.75 16.55 10.61
C SER A 172 16.86 17.31 9.90
N HIS A 173 18.07 17.28 10.45
CA HIS A 173 19.20 18.07 9.95
C HIS A 173 20.56 17.57 10.46
N THR A 174 21.68 18.14 10.02
CA THR A 174 23.02 17.84 10.55
C THR A 174 23.52 19.00 11.38
N THR A 175 23.64 18.88 12.69
CA THR A 175 24.01 20.00 13.60
C THR A 175 25.28 20.74 13.13
N SER A 176 25.41 22.04 13.38
CA SER A 176 26.71 22.72 13.30
C SER A 176 26.86 23.79 14.36
N ALA A 177 28.12 24.20 14.57
CA ALA A 177 28.49 25.22 15.54
C ALA A 177 27.86 26.60 15.24
N ASP A 178 27.43 26.86 14.01
CA ASP A 178 26.85 28.15 13.60
C ASP A 178 25.37 28.29 14.02
N TRP A 179 24.77 27.21 14.54
CA TRP A 179 23.35 27.10 14.87
C TRP A 179 23.16 26.27 16.14
N PRO A 180 23.64 26.79 17.28
CA PRO A 180 23.48 26.14 18.56
C PRO A 180 22.00 26.10 18.97
N PRO A 181 21.57 25.11 19.77
CA PRO A 181 20.17 24.93 20.16
C PRO A 181 19.53 26.13 20.88
N ASN A 182 20.33 26.96 21.56
CA ASN A 182 19.88 28.16 22.26
C ASN A 182 19.57 29.36 21.33
N GLU A 183 20.16 29.41 20.13
CA GLU A 183 19.98 30.52 19.15
C GLU A 183 19.12 30.11 17.95
N SER A 184 18.89 28.80 17.77
CA SER A 184 18.25 28.23 16.57
C SER A 184 16.84 27.73 16.84
N ALA A 185 15.95 28.62 17.30
CA ALA A 185 14.57 28.30 17.69
C ALA A 185 13.68 27.73 16.54
N ALA A 186 14.12 27.86 15.28
CA ALA A 186 13.46 27.23 14.13
C ALA A 186 13.76 25.72 14.02
N LEU A 187 14.83 25.24 14.68
CA LEU A 187 15.35 23.88 14.56
C LEU A 187 15.32 23.14 15.90
N PHE A 188 15.26 23.89 17.01
CA PHE A 188 15.25 23.35 18.37
C PHE A 188 14.18 24.04 19.24
N GLN A 189 13.51 23.24 20.07
CA GLN A 189 12.57 23.71 21.08
C GLN A 189 13.12 23.38 22.48
N PRO A 190 13.31 24.37 23.37
CA PRO A 190 13.76 24.10 24.73
C PRO A 190 12.72 23.28 25.50
N LEU A 191 13.17 22.27 26.25
CA LEU A 191 12.35 21.52 27.20
C LEU A 191 12.42 22.16 28.60
N PRO A 192 11.33 22.06 29.40
CA PRO A 192 11.25 22.64 30.73
C PRO A 192 12.15 21.95 31.77
#